data_AF-A0A550H7T2-F1
#
_entry.id   AF-A0A550H7T2-F1
#
_cell.length_a   1.000
_cell.length_b   1.000
_cell.length_c   1.000
_cell.angle_alpha   90.00
_cell.angle_beta   90.00
_cell.angle_gamma   90.00
#
_symmetry.space_group_name_H-M   'P 1'
#
loop_
_entity.id
_entity.type
_entity.pdbx_description
1 polymer ?
#
loop_
_entity_poly.entity_id
_entity_poly.type
_entity_poly.pdbx_seq_one_letter_code
_entity_poly.pdbx_strand_id
1 'polypeptide(L)'
;EAVLFVLVDITKLSLIKVSQLYLAAESSSVAMIESIGATIQGWNEWGWVLYVLIFAFGALMFYSTLYQSKLLPRWISIWGLIAIVLMMTSALLAMFAVELPDAIFGLLVIPIAVQEMVMAVWLIVKGFNRDAVKKVDEVD
;
A
#
# COMPACT_ATOMS: atom_id res chain seq x y z
N GLU A 1 8.79 -3.66 -0.61
CA GLU A 1 7.33 -3.51 -0.75
C GLU A 1 6.81 -4.29 -1.95
N ALA A 2 7.26 -4.01 -3.18
CA ALA A 2 6.88 -4.75 -4.40
C ALA A 2 6.88 -6.29 -4.31
N VAL A 3 7.89 -6.91 -3.69
CA VAL A 3 7.93 -8.38 -3.52
C VAL A 3 6.75 -8.90 -2.70
N LEU A 4 6.36 -8.19 -1.64
CA LEU A 4 5.21 -8.58 -0.82
C LEU A 4 3.90 -8.40 -1.57
N PHE A 5 3.79 -7.33 -2.35
CA PHE A 5 2.62 -7.08 -3.19
C PHE A 5 2.43 -8.22 -4.22
N VAL A 6 3.51 -8.62 -4.89
CA VAL A 6 3.49 -9.75 -5.82
C VAL A 6 3.09 -11.05 -5.12
N LEU A 7 3.61 -11.31 -3.91
CA LEU A 7 3.24 -12.50 -3.13
C LEU A 7 1.74 -12.52 -2.79
N VAL A 8 1.18 -11.38 -2.37
CA VAL A 8 -0.26 -11.23 -2.10
C VAL A 8 -1.08 -11.46 -3.37
N ASP A 9 -0.65 -10.95 -4.51
CA ASP A 9 -1.38 -11.15 -5.76
C ASP A 9 -1.32 -12.61 -6.23
N ILE A 10 -0.18 -13.29 -6.05
CA ILE A 10 -0.08 -14.74 -6.30
C ILE A 10 -1.07 -15.52 -5.41
N THR A 11 -1.18 -15.17 -4.12
CA THR A 11 -2.15 -15.83 -3.23
C THR A 11 -3.58 -15.58 -3.65
N LYS A 12 -3.95 -14.35 -4.06
CA LYS A 12 -5.28 -14.06 -4.63
C LYS A 12 -5.55 -14.86 -5.90
N LEU A 13 -4.62 -14.88 -6.83
CA LEU A 13 -4.79 -15.61 -8.10
C LEU A 13 -4.88 -17.12 -7.88
N SER A 14 -4.25 -17.66 -6.83
CA SER A 14 -4.37 -19.08 -6.49
C SER A 14 -5.80 -19.50 -6.10
N LEU A 15 -6.65 -18.57 -5.63
CA LEU A 15 -8.07 -18.84 -5.37
C LEU A 15 -8.84 -19.25 -6.62
N ILE A 16 -8.39 -18.86 -7.82
CA ILE A 16 -8.98 -19.34 -9.08
C ILE A 16 -8.88 -20.86 -9.17
N LYS A 17 -7.74 -21.44 -8.78
CA LYS A 17 -7.56 -22.89 -8.79
C LYS A 17 -8.40 -23.58 -7.72
N VAL A 18 -8.51 -22.98 -6.53
CA VAL A 18 -9.39 -23.47 -5.46
C VAL A 18 -10.86 -23.49 -5.91
N SER A 19 -11.32 -22.44 -6.59
CA SER A 19 -12.66 -22.38 -7.17
C SER A 19 -12.91 -23.48 -8.20
N GLN A 20 -11.97 -23.74 -9.10
CA GLN A 20 -12.09 -24.84 -10.07
C GLN A 20 -12.17 -26.21 -9.38
N LEU A 21 -11.38 -26.43 -8.31
CA LEU A 21 -11.43 -27.66 -7.53
C LEU A 21 -12.78 -27.81 -6.82
N TYR A 22 -13.32 -26.73 -6.27
CA TYR A 22 -14.63 -26.71 -5.62
C TYR A 22 -15.75 -27.12 -6.60
N LEU A 23 -15.74 -26.57 -7.82
CA LEU A 23 -16.75 -26.88 -8.84
C LEU A 23 -16.69 -28.34 -9.33
N ALA A 24 -15.52 -28.98 -9.26
CA ALA A 24 -15.32 -30.37 -9.65
C ALA A 24 -15.39 -31.36 -8.48
N ALA A 25 -15.65 -30.87 -7.25
CA ALA A 25 -15.57 -31.67 -6.03
C ALA A 25 -16.79 -32.58 -5.85
N GLU A 26 -16.53 -33.80 -5.36
CA GLU A 26 -17.57 -34.62 -4.75
C GLU A 26 -17.94 -34.07 -3.36
N SER A 27 -19.15 -34.35 -2.88
CA SER A 27 -19.65 -33.79 -1.61
C SER A 27 -18.75 -34.04 -0.40
N SER A 28 -17.95 -35.10 -0.41
CA SER A 28 -17.03 -35.47 0.66
C SER A 28 -15.77 -34.59 0.75
N SER A 29 -15.36 -33.92 -0.34
CA SER A 29 -14.13 -33.10 -0.39
C SER A 29 -14.38 -31.59 -0.33
N VAL A 30 -15.65 -31.16 -0.47
CA VAL A 30 -16.07 -29.74 -0.43
C VAL A 30 -15.55 -29.02 0.82
N ALA A 31 -15.80 -29.57 2.02
CA ALA A 31 -15.41 -28.93 3.27
C ALA A 31 -13.88 -28.72 3.39
N MET A 32 -13.08 -29.65 2.87
CA MET A 32 -11.62 -29.51 2.84
C MET A 32 -11.19 -28.38 1.91
N ILE A 33 -11.80 -28.27 0.73
CA ILE A 33 -11.49 -27.23 -0.25
C ILE A 33 -11.91 -25.85 0.26
N GLU A 34 -13.05 -25.73 0.95
CA GLU A 34 -13.49 -24.51 1.63
C GLU A 34 -12.47 -24.06 2.69
N SER A 35 -11.97 -25.00 3.51
CA SER A 35 -10.94 -24.70 4.51
C SER A 35 -9.63 -24.20 3.89
N ILE A 36 -9.21 -24.78 2.76
CA ILE A 36 -8.05 -24.29 1.99
C ILE A 36 -8.31 -22.86 1.48
N GLY A 37 -9.50 -22.61 0.92
CA GLY A 37 -9.90 -21.29 0.43
C GLY A 37 -9.93 -20.24 1.53
N ALA A 38 -10.50 -20.56 2.69
CA ALA A 38 -10.54 -19.69 3.86
C ALA A 38 -9.13 -19.40 4.40
N THR A 39 -8.26 -20.40 4.43
CA THR A 39 -6.86 -20.23 4.83
C THR A 39 -6.15 -19.23 3.90
N ILE A 40 -6.28 -19.39 2.58
CA ILE A 40 -5.67 -18.48 1.60
C ILE A 40 -6.23 -17.05 1.72
N GLN A 41 -7.52 -16.90 2.01
CA GLN A 41 -8.11 -15.59 2.28
C GLN A 41 -7.52 -14.94 3.54
N GLY A 42 -7.35 -15.70 4.62
CA GLY A 42 -6.68 -15.19 5.83
C GLY A 42 -5.24 -14.73 5.57
N TRP A 43 -4.49 -15.43 4.71
CA TRP A 43 -3.16 -14.97 4.27
C TRP A 43 -3.21 -13.63 3.53
N ASN A 44 -4.24 -13.41 2.69
CA ASN A 44 -4.39 -12.17 1.94
C ASN A 44 -4.71 -10.97 2.86
N GLU A 45 -5.52 -11.16 3.89
CA GLU A 45 -5.84 -10.11 4.87
C GLU A 45 -4.58 -9.63 5.59
N TRP A 46 -3.79 -10.57 6.13
CA TRP A 46 -2.52 -10.25 6.79
C TRP A 46 -1.46 -9.72 5.83
N GLY A 47 -1.45 -10.24 4.59
CA GLY A 47 -0.56 -9.77 3.54
C GLY A 47 -0.77 -8.31 3.20
N TRP A 48 -2.03 -7.85 3.14
CA TRP A 48 -2.35 -6.44 2.95
C TRP A 48 -1.86 -5.58 4.12
N VAL A 49 -2.08 -5.99 5.36
CA VAL A 49 -1.58 -5.26 6.54
C VAL A 49 -0.06 -5.09 6.50
N LEU A 50 0.68 -6.19 6.27
CA LEU A 50 2.14 -6.17 6.18
C LEU A 50 2.64 -5.28 5.05
N TYR A 51 1.97 -5.34 3.89
CA TYR A 51 2.24 -4.46 2.77
C TYR A 51 2.11 -2.98 3.16
N VAL A 52 0.98 -2.59 3.75
CA VAL A 52 0.74 -1.19 4.13
C VAL A 52 1.76 -0.70 5.15
N LEU A 53 2.10 -1.51 6.16
CA LEU A 53 3.08 -1.10 7.17
C LEU A 53 4.46 -0.86 6.56
N ILE A 54 4.95 -1.79 5.72
CA ILE A 54 6.26 -1.66 5.10
C ILE A 54 6.30 -0.50 4.11
N PHE A 55 5.23 -0.33 3.33
CA PHE A 55 5.05 0.84 2.47
C PHE A 55 5.06 2.14 3.28
N ALA A 56 4.26 2.22 4.34
CA ALA A 56 4.12 3.40 5.18
C ALA A 56 5.46 3.81 5.83
N PHE A 57 6.24 2.86 6.36
CA PHE A 57 7.56 3.19 6.91
C PHE A 57 8.52 3.75 5.85
N GLY A 58 8.59 3.11 4.69
CA GLY A 58 9.42 3.61 3.58
C GLY A 58 8.97 4.98 3.10
N ALA A 59 7.66 5.18 3.00
CA ALA A 59 7.07 6.43 2.55
C ALA A 59 7.23 7.55 3.59
N LEU A 60 7.08 7.27 4.89
CA LEU A 60 7.36 8.23 5.97
C LEU A 60 8.80 8.72 5.92
N MET A 61 9.77 7.80 5.74
CA MET A 61 11.18 8.18 5.55
C MET A 61 11.36 9.04 4.31
N PHE A 62 10.79 8.61 3.18
CA PHE A 62 10.88 9.31 1.90
C PHE A 62 10.33 10.74 1.96
N TYR A 63 9.09 10.92 2.42
CA TYR A 63 8.50 12.26 2.50
C TYR A 63 9.11 13.14 3.59
N SER A 64 9.60 12.55 4.69
CA SER A 64 10.37 13.30 5.70
C SER A 64 11.66 13.86 5.11
N THR A 65 12.40 13.05 4.35
CA THR A 65 13.62 13.49 3.66
C THR A 65 13.31 14.54 2.59
N LEU A 66 12.24 14.38 1.81
CA LEU A 66 11.80 15.39 0.84
C LEU A 66 11.41 16.72 1.51
N TYR A 67 10.76 16.66 2.66
CA TYR A 67 10.39 17.84 3.43
C TYR A 67 11.62 18.61 3.94
N GLN A 68 12.62 17.90 4.46
CA GLN A 68 13.86 18.48 4.99
C GLN A 68 14.76 19.03 3.87
N SER A 69 14.96 18.24 2.81
CA SER A 69 15.81 18.60 1.67
C SER A 69 15.22 19.72 0.81
N LYS A 70 13.90 19.94 0.85
CA LYS A 70 13.18 20.95 0.05
C LYS A 70 13.39 20.74 -1.46
N LEU A 71 13.67 19.51 -1.88
CA LEU A 71 13.78 19.09 -3.29
C LEU A 71 12.45 19.29 -4.04
N LEU A 72 11.34 19.13 -3.32
CA LEU A 72 9.99 19.41 -3.78
C LEU A 72 9.36 20.52 -2.93
N PRO A 73 8.29 21.19 -3.42
CA PRO A 73 7.49 22.08 -2.58
C PRO A 73 7.03 21.37 -1.33
N ARG A 74 7.19 22.04 -0.17
CA ARG A 74 6.85 21.45 1.13
C ARG A 74 5.42 20.94 1.24
N TRP A 75 4.48 21.58 0.53
CA TRP A 75 3.08 21.17 0.54
C TRP A 75 2.88 19.77 -0.05
N ILE A 76 3.67 19.35 -1.04
CA ILE A 76 3.60 17.99 -1.61
C ILE A 76 4.06 16.97 -0.57
N SER A 77 5.17 17.24 0.12
CA SER A 77 5.69 16.36 1.16
C SER A 77 4.75 16.26 2.36
N ILE A 78 4.17 17.40 2.81
CA ILE A 78 3.18 17.41 3.90
C ILE A 78 1.95 16.60 3.51
N TRP A 79 1.45 16.77 2.28
CA TRP A 79 0.32 15.99 1.80
C TRP A 79 0.63 14.49 1.78
N GLY A 80 1.81 14.08 1.29
CA GLY A 80 2.25 12.69 1.32
C GLY A 80 2.29 12.13 2.75
N LEU A 81 2.86 12.88 3.71
CA LEU A 81 2.88 12.48 5.12
C LEU A 81 1.48 12.27 5.71
N ILE A 82 0.56 13.21 5.47
CA ILE A 82 -0.83 13.08 5.94
C ILE A 82 -1.49 11.85 5.30
N ALA A 83 -1.34 11.67 4.00
CA ALA A 83 -1.93 10.58 3.26
C ALA A 83 -1.44 9.20 3.72
N ILE A 84 -0.15 9.09 4.08
CA ILE A 84 0.40 7.84 4.64
C ILE A 84 -0.15 7.55 6.02
N VAL A 85 -0.30 8.56 6.88
CA VAL A 85 -0.91 8.37 8.20
C VAL A 85 -2.35 7.88 8.07
N LEU A 86 -3.11 8.42 7.11
CA LEU A 86 -4.46 7.93 6.81
C LEU A 86 -4.44 6.47 6.35
N MET A 87 -3.58 6.11 5.39
CA MET A 87 -3.47 4.74 4.90
C MET A 87 -3.01 3.78 6.01
N MET A 88 -2.04 4.18 6.84
CA MET A 88 -1.56 3.37 7.97
C MET A 88 -2.66 3.15 9.01
N THR A 89 -3.56 4.13 9.20
CA THR A 89 -4.73 3.97 10.07
C THR A 89 -5.65 2.84 9.59
N SER A 90 -5.84 2.68 8.27
CA SER A 90 -6.64 1.57 7.73
C SER A 90 -6.02 0.20 8.06
N ALA A 91 -4.70 0.07 7.99
CA ALA A 91 -4.01 -1.16 8.35
C ALA A 91 -4.07 -1.48 9.84
N LEU A 92 -3.93 -0.45 10.69
CA LEU A 92 -4.08 -0.61 12.13
C LEU A 92 -5.50 -1.06 12.50
N LEU A 93 -6.53 -0.49 11.90
CA LEU A 93 -7.91 -0.89 12.13
C LEU A 93 -8.17 -2.35 11.72
N ALA A 94 -7.63 -2.78 10.57
CA ALA A 94 -7.72 -4.17 10.15
C ALA A 94 -7.06 -5.15 11.13
N MET A 95 -5.95 -4.79 11.79
CA MET A 95 -5.31 -5.63 12.82
C MET A 95 -6.20 -5.88 14.04
N PHE A 96 -7.14 -4.99 14.33
CA PHE A 96 -8.12 -5.13 15.41
C PHE A 96 -9.46 -5.70 14.93
N ALA A 97 -9.49 -6.32 13.74
CA ALA A 97 -10.69 -6.85 13.10
C ALA A 97 -11.82 -5.80 12.96
N VAL A 98 -11.45 -4.53 12.77
CA VAL A 98 -12.40 -3.45 12.50
C VAL A 98 -12.64 -3.40 11.00
N GLU A 99 -13.79 -3.89 10.57
CA GLU A 99 -14.24 -3.80 9.19
C GLU A 99 -14.68 -2.37 8.85
N LEU A 100 -14.12 -1.83 7.78
CA LEU A 100 -14.46 -0.51 7.28
C LEU A 100 -15.38 -0.63 6.06
N PRO A 101 -16.47 0.15 5.99
CA PRO A 101 -17.20 0.33 4.74
C PRO A 101 -16.28 0.82 3.62
N ASP A 102 -16.48 0.34 2.39
CA ASP A 102 -15.65 0.66 1.22
C ASP A 102 -15.42 2.17 1.04
N ALA A 103 -16.45 2.98 1.29
CA ALA A 103 -16.34 4.44 1.22
C ALA A 103 -15.32 5.00 2.24
N ILE A 104 -15.33 4.49 3.48
CA ILE A 104 -14.40 4.93 4.52
C ILE A 104 -12.99 4.42 4.23
N PHE A 105 -12.87 3.16 3.81
CA PHE A 105 -11.59 2.59 3.38
C PHE A 105 -10.98 3.42 2.24
N GLY A 106 -11.78 3.76 1.23
CA GLY A 106 -11.38 4.61 0.11
C GLY A 106 -10.87 5.97 0.58
N LEU A 107 -11.53 6.62 1.55
CA LEU A 107 -11.08 7.89 2.11
C LEU A 107 -9.71 7.79 2.82
N LEU A 108 -9.35 6.63 3.34
CA LEU A 108 -8.05 6.41 3.99
C LEU A 108 -6.92 6.11 2.97
N VAL A 109 -7.23 5.48 1.84
CA VAL A 109 -6.22 4.99 0.88
C VAL A 109 -6.09 5.86 -0.36
N ILE A 110 -7.19 6.39 -0.91
CA ILE A 110 -7.16 7.21 -2.14
C ILE A 110 -6.23 8.44 -2.03
N PRO A 111 -6.16 9.16 -0.89
CA PRO A 111 -5.30 10.34 -0.80
C PRO A 111 -3.84 10.10 -1.16
N ILE A 112 -3.26 8.94 -0.81
CA ILE A 112 -1.85 8.66 -1.12
C ILE A 112 -1.68 8.36 -2.61
N ALA A 113 -2.59 7.60 -3.21
CA ALA A 113 -2.57 7.31 -4.64
C ALA A 113 -2.65 8.60 -5.47
N VAL A 114 -3.55 9.52 -5.12
CA VAL A 114 -3.66 10.82 -5.80
C VAL A 114 -2.40 11.66 -5.58
N GLN A 115 -1.86 11.68 -4.36
CA GLN A 115 -0.67 12.45 -4.03
C GLN A 115 0.57 11.97 -4.82
N GLU A 116 0.76 10.65 -4.96
CA GLU A 116 1.86 10.09 -5.76
C GLU A 116 1.75 10.48 -7.23
N MET A 117 0.53 10.46 -7.80
CA MET A 117 0.31 10.92 -9.18
C MET A 117 0.64 12.41 -9.33
N VAL A 118 0.22 13.26 -8.39
CA VAL A 118 0.56 14.69 -8.42
C VAL A 118 2.05 14.93 -8.29
N MET A 119 2.73 14.18 -7.42
CA MET A 119 4.18 14.25 -7.28
C MET A 119 4.90 13.82 -8.56
N ALA A 120 4.47 12.72 -9.18
CA ALA A 120 5.02 12.23 -10.43
C ALA A 120 4.88 13.27 -11.56
N VAL A 121 3.69 13.85 -11.72
CA VAL A 121 3.44 14.93 -12.69
C VAL A 121 4.31 16.16 -12.38
N TRP A 122 4.44 16.54 -11.10
CA TRP A 122 5.31 17.64 -10.71
C TRP A 122 6.77 17.39 -11.11
N LEU A 123 7.28 16.18 -10.86
CA LEU A 123 8.65 15.80 -11.20
C LEU A 123 8.88 15.79 -12.71
N ILE A 124 7.91 15.33 -13.50
CA ILE A 124 7.99 15.33 -14.97
C ILE A 124 8.00 16.77 -15.52
N VAL A 125 7.13 17.64 -15.02
CA VAL A 125 6.94 18.99 -15.58
C VAL A 125 7.96 20.00 -15.05
N LYS A 126 8.22 19.99 -13.75
CA LYS A 126 9.07 20.99 -13.07
C LYS A 126 10.41 20.43 -12.59
N GLY A 127 10.48 19.15 -12.24
CA GLY A 127 11.66 18.54 -11.64
C GLY A 127 11.95 19.04 -10.22
N PHE A 128 13.19 18.83 -9.77
CA PHE A 128 13.66 19.21 -8.45
C PHE A 128 14.03 20.69 -8.34
N ASN A 129 13.93 21.22 -7.12
CA ASN A 129 14.44 22.56 -6.79
C ASN A 129 15.97 22.60 -6.92
N ARG A 130 16.48 23.34 -7.92
CA ARG A 130 17.92 23.43 -8.23
C ARG A 130 18.74 24.05 -7.12
N ASP A 131 18.21 25.00 -6.37
CA ASP A 131 18.93 25.63 -5.26
C ASP A 131 19.09 24.67 -4.07
N ALA A 132 18.11 23.78 -3.89
CA ALA A 132 18.19 22.71 -2.90
C ALA A 132 19.22 21.65 -3.33
N VAL A 133 19.25 21.28 -4.61
CA VAL A 133 20.24 20.32 -5.14
C VAL A 133 21.67 20.81 -4.93
N LYS A 134 21.99 22.06 -5.30
CA LYS A 134 23.34 22.63 -5.11
C LYS A 134 23.79 22.62 -3.66
N LYS A 135 22.88 22.87 -2.72
CA LYS A 135 23.18 22.83 -1.28
C LYS A 135 23.47 21.42 -0.77
N VAL A 136 22.92 20.39 -1.40
CA VAL A 136 23.26 19.01 -1.06
C VAL A 136 24.66 18.69 -1.58
N ASP A 137 24.97 19.08 -2.81
CA ASP A 137 26.28 18.84 -3.45
C ASP A 137 27.44 19.57 -2.75
N GLU A 138 27.19 20.70 -2.09
CA GLU A 138 28.21 21.47 -1.34
C GLU A 138 28.51 20.93 0.07
N VAL A 139 27.69 19.99 0.57
CA VAL A 139 27.82 19.41 1.92
C VAL A 139 28.58 18.08 1.89
N ASP A 140 28.77 17.48 0.71
CA ASP A 140 29.63 16.32 0.43
C ASP A 140 31.07 16.72 0.07
#